data_AF-A0A661IJ41-F1
#
_entry.id   AF-A0A661IJ41-F1
#
_cell.length_a   1.000
_cell.length_b   1.000
_cell.length_c   1.000
_cell.angle_alpha   90.00
_cell.angle_beta   90.00
_cell.angle_gamma   90.00
#
_symmetry.space_group_name_H-M   'P 1'
#
loop_
_entity.id
_entity.type
_entity.pdbx_description
1 polymer ?
#
loop_
_entity_poly.entity_id
_entity_poly.type
_entity_poly.pdbx_seq_one_letter_code
_entity_poly.pdbx_strand_id
1 'polypeptide(L)' 'HDYPHGETRVLGEVNYKELKSGKIVFQGKEVPTVPLSSYRKAREIAEILKGWIKEGRFLLGVPQKRLPTSSWFHL' A
#
# COMPACT_ATOMS: atom_id res chain seq x y z
N HIS A 1 8.81 -25.42 -9.07
CA HIS A 1 8.62 -26.48 -8.07
C HIS A 1 7.49 -26.17 -7.08
N ASP A 2 7.02 -24.91 -6.98
CA ASP A 2 6.12 -24.48 -5.91
C ASP A 2 4.61 -24.77 -6.18
N TYR A 3 4.19 -24.82 -7.45
CA TYR A 3 2.87 -25.30 -7.88
C TYR A 3 3.01 -26.71 -8.49
N PRO A 4 2.11 -27.67 -8.20
CA PRO A 4 0.86 -27.55 -7.42
C PRO A 4 0.99 -27.88 -5.92
N HIS A 5 2.21 -28.09 -5.41
CA HIS A 5 2.45 -28.58 -4.04
C HIS A 5 2.07 -27.60 -2.92
N GLY A 6 1.81 -26.32 -3.25
CA GLY A 6 1.27 -25.35 -2.29
C GLY A 6 2.31 -24.80 -1.31
N GLU A 7 3.60 -24.96 -1.61
CA GLU A 7 4.68 -24.43 -0.79
C GLU A 7 4.67 -22.89 -0.82
N THR A 8 4.46 -22.27 0.33
CA THR A 8 4.44 -20.79 0.44
C THR A 8 5.87 -20.27 0.49
N ARG A 9 6.29 -19.54 -0.55
CA ARG A 9 7.58 -18.82 -0.59
C ARG A 9 7.36 -17.34 -0.84
N VAL A 10 8.06 -16.50 -0.09
CA VAL A 10 8.15 -15.06 -0.40
C VAL A 10 8.99 -14.91 -1.67
N LEU A 11 8.40 -14.32 -2.71
CA LEU A 11 9.08 -14.13 -4.00
C LEU A 11 10.04 -12.94 -3.96
N GLY A 12 9.73 -11.91 -3.17
CA GLY A 12 10.57 -10.75 -2.97
C GLY A 12 9.84 -9.70 -2.14
N GLU A 13 10.59 -8.71 -1.68
CA GLU A 13 10.05 -7.54 -0.99
C GLU A 13 10.02 -6.35 -1.94
N VAL A 14 8.97 -5.55 -1.84
CA VAL A 14 8.79 -4.33 -2.64
C VAL A 14 8.17 -3.27 -1.75
N ASN A 15 8.51 -2.01 -2.00
CA ASN A 15 7.87 -0.90 -1.33
C ASN A 15 6.64 -0.40 -2.11
N TYR A 16 5.80 0.39 -1.45
CA TYR A 16 4.58 0.91 -2.07
C TYR A 16 4.85 1.84 -3.27
N LYS A 17 5.98 2.56 -3.28
CA LYS A 17 6.36 3.44 -4.40
C LYS A 17 6.60 2.62 -5.66
N GLU A 18 7.27 1.48 -5.56
CA GLU A 18 7.50 0.55 -6.66
C GLU A 18 6.18 0.00 -7.20
N LEU A 19 5.33 -0.55 -6.32
CA LEU A 19 4.00 -1.05 -6.71
C LEU A 19 3.16 0.01 -7.42
N LYS A 20 3.20 1.26 -6.93
CA LYS A 20 2.45 2.39 -7.49
C LYS A 20 3.00 2.87 -8.83
N SER A 21 4.26 2.59 -9.15
CA SER A 21 4.85 2.98 -10.44
C SER A 21 4.24 2.23 -11.63
N GLY A 22 3.53 1.13 -11.37
CA GLY A 22 2.92 0.27 -12.39
C GLY A 22 3.82 -0.86 -12.85
N LYS A 23 5.03 -0.97 -12.30
CA LYS A 23 5.98 -2.03 -12.63
C LYS A 23 7.00 -2.29 -11.52
N ILE A 24 7.52 -3.51 -11.48
CA ILE A 24 8.64 -3.93 -10.63
C ILE A 24 9.65 -4.75 -11.43
N VAL A 25 10.89 -4.82 -10.97
CA VAL A 25 11.88 -5.77 -11.51
C VAL A 25 11.85 -7.03 -10.65
N PHE A 26 11.53 -8.16 -11.25
CA PHE A 26 11.52 -9.46 -10.60
C PHE A 26 12.36 -10.44 -11.43
N GLN A 27 13.40 -11.02 -10.83
CA GLN A 27 14.35 -11.93 -11.50
C GLN A 27 14.91 -11.35 -12.82
N GLY A 28 15.27 -10.06 -12.81
CA GLY A 28 15.81 -9.36 -13.98
C GLY A 28 14.80 -9.03 -15.08
N LYS A 29 13.50 -9.30 -14.86
CA LYS A 29 12.42 -8.99 -15.81
C LYS A 29 11.53 -7.89 -15.25
N GLU A 30 11.10 -6.98 -16.13
CA GLU A 30 10.08 -5.99 -15.79
C GLU A 30 8.70 -6.66 -15.77
N VAL A 31 8.01 -6.59 -14.63
CA VAL A 31 6.69 -7.19 -14.41
C VAL A 31 5.70 -6.07 -14.10
N PRO A 32 4.55 -5.99 -14.79
CA PRO A 32 3.56 -4.96 -14.53
C PRO A 32 2.87 -5.18 -13.18
N THR A 33 2.54 -4.10 -12.51
CA THR A 33 1.76 -4.10 -11.27
C THR A 33 0.44 -3.38 -11.47
N VAL A 34 -0.61 -3.90 -10.84
CA VAL A 34 -1.93 -3.26 -10.80
C VAL A 34 -2.41 -3.21 -9.35
N PRO A 35 -3.07 -2.11 -8.94
CA PRO A 35 -3.65 -2.05 -7.61
C PRO A 35 -4.87 -3.00 -7.54
N LEU A 36 -5.04 -3.64 -6.38
CA LEU A 36 -6.22 -4.49 -6.12
C LEU A 36 -7.54 -3.70 -6.10
N SER A 37 -7.46 -2.38 -5.89
CA SER A 37 -8.62 -1.49 -5.80
C SER A 37 -8.39 -0.20 -6.59
N SER A 38 -9.47 0.51 -6.91
CA SER A 38 -9.39 1.75 -7.68
C SER A 38 -8.72 2.86 -6.88
N TYR A 39 -7.50 3.23 -7.29
CA TYR A 39 -6.76 4.34 -6.69
C TYR A 39 -7.50 5.69 -6.85
N ARG A 40 -8.18 5.89 -7.99
CA ARG A 40 -9.00 7.08 -8.25
C ARG A 40 -10.14 7.19 -7.25
N LYS A 41 -10.91 6.11 -7.07
CA LYS A 41 -12.03 6.04 -6.14
C LYS A 41 -11.55 6.24 -4.69
N ALA A 42 -10.42 5.64 -4.32
CA ALA A 42 -9.83 5.80 -3.00
C ALA A 42 -9.49 7.28 -2.69
N ARG A 43 -8.92 8.02 -3.65
CA ARG A 43 -8.67 9.46 -3.50
C ARG A 43 -9.94 10.28 -3.37
N GLU A 44 -10.95 9.97 -4.16
CA GLU A 44 -12.26 10.65 -4.11
C GLU A 44 -12.89 10.52 -2.72
N ILE A 45 -12.93 9.28 -2.19
CA ILE A 45 -13.43 9.02 -0.84
C ILE A 45 -12.60 9.76 0.22
N ALA A 46 -11.28 9.79 0.08
CA ALA A 46 -10.40 10.49 1.02
C ALA A 46 -10.68 12.00 1.07
N GLU A 47 -10.91 12.65 -0.08
CA GLU A 47 -11.25 14.07 -0.11
C GLU A 47 -12.66 14.35 0.46
N ILE A 48 -13.63 13.46 0.24
CA ILE A 48 -14.97 13.57 0.84
C ILE A 48 -14.88 13.51 2.38
N LEU A 49 -14.19 12.49 2.91
CA LEU A 49 -14.03 12.32 4.36
C LEU A 49 -13.29 13.51 4.99
N LYS A 50 -12.27 14.02 4.31
CA LYS A 50 -11.54 15.23 4.71
C LYS A 50 -12.44 16.47 4.73
N GLY A 51 -13.37 16.59 3.78
CA GLY A 51 -14.40 17.62 3.80
C GLY A 51 -15.26 17.54 5.06
N TRP A 52 -15.81 16.36 5.36
CA TRP A 52 -16.63 16.15 6.56
C TRP A 52 -15.86 16.44 7.85
N ILE A 53 -14.57 16.13 7.91
CA ILE A 53 -13.70 16.46 9.05
C ILE A 53 -13.59 17.98 9.22
N LYS A 54 -13.29 18.71 8.15
CA LYS A 54 -13.14 20.17 8.19
C LYS A 54 -14.42 20.89 8.62
N GLU A 55 -15.57 20.34 8.23
CA GLU A 55 -16.88 20.90 8.56
C GLU A 55 -17.40 20.48 9.95
N GLY A 56 -16.67 19.65 10.69
CA GLY A 56 -17.11 19.13 11.99
C GLY A 56 -18.25 18.10 11.90
N ARG A 57 -18.62 17.65 10.69
CA ARG A 57 -19.60 16.58 10.46
C ARG A 57 -19.04 15.18 10.73
N PHE A 58 -17.71 15.06 10.76
CA PHE A 58 -16.99 13.85 11.13
C PHE A 58 -15.86 14.21 12.08
N LEU A 59 -15.80 13.57 13.25
CA LEU A 59 -14.79 13.88 14.27
C LEU A 59 -13.67 12.84 14.25
N LEU A 60 -12.42 13.30 14.33
CA LEU A 60 -11.29 12.41 14.50
C LEU A 60 -11.19 11.97 15.96
N GLY A 61 -11.15 10.66 16.19
CA GLY A 61 -10.85 10.11 17.50
C GLY A 61 -9.39 10.32 17.90
N VAL A 62 -9.08 10.04 19.17
CA VAL A 62 -7.68 9.96 19.62
C VAL A 62 -6.93 8.89 18.82
N PRO A 63 -5.63 9.08 18.52
CA PRO A 63 -4.82 8.07 17.87
C PRO A 63 -4.87 6.74 18.63
N GLN A 64 -5.44 5.70 18.03
CA GLN A 64 -5.55 4.38 18.67
C GLN A 64 -4.19 3.67 18.76
N LYS A 65 -3.30 3.94 17.81
CA LYS A 65 -1.92 3.47 17.79
C LYS A 65 -1.06 4.47 17.03
N ARG A 66 0.14 4.73 17.52
CA ARG A 66 1.13 5.48 16.73
C ARG A 66 1.55 4.62 15.55
N LEU A 67 1.64 5.22 14.37
CA LEU A 67 2.26 4.54 13.23
C LEU A 67 3.68 4.15 13.62
N PRO A 68 4.16 2.95 13.26
CA PRO A 68 5.52 2.57 13.51
C PRO A 68 6.44 3.60 12.85
N THR A 69 7.20 4.33 13.66
CA THR A 69 8.35 5.09 13.18
C THR A 69 9.42 4.06 12.85
N SER A 70 9.78 3.93 11.57
CA SER A 70 10.87 3.05 11.16
C SER A 70 12.17 3.48 11.86
N SER A 71 12.64 2.73 12.85
CA SER A 71 14.07 2.38 12.83
C SER A 71 14.27 1.42 11.66
N TRP A 72 15.49 1.21 11.16
CA TRP A 72 15.81 0.37 9.98
C TRP A 72 15.92 1.12 8.64
N PHE A 73 16.81 2.11 8.62
CA PHE A 73 17.81 2.25 7.55
C PHE A 73 19.15 1.83 8.15
N HIS A 74 19.66 0.64 7.83
CA HIS A 74 21.07 0.33 7.98
C HIS A 74 21.68 0.21 6.59
N LEU A 75 22.83 0.88 6.45
CA LEU A 75 23.70 0.96 5.27
C LEU A 75 24.07 -0.42 4.72
#